data_AF-A0A1F1Z2X7-F1
#
_entry.id   AF-A0A1F1Z2X7-F1
#
_cell.length_a   1.000
_cell.length_b   1.000
_cell.length_c   1.000
_cell.angle_alpha   90.00
_cell.angle_beta   90.00
_cell.angle_gamma   90.00
#
_symmetry.space_group_name_H-M   'P 1'
#
loop_
_entity.id
_entity.type
_entity.pdbx_description
1 polymer ?
#
loop_
_entity_poly.entity_id
_entity_poly.type
_entity_poly.pdbx_seq_one_letter_code
_entity_poly.pdbx_strand_id
1 'polypeptide(L)'
;MWRMRKFGHSSRLVALVCASTLAAGALVPATASAQVQIPTSSELSSRANIQLPDIQVPQQIVDSAARVGIHVPGRIELTPKPALSAAEQELTVATEKQLVREGHRKDAEAQVIAAQWAAQAARGEATFVGNVGRGTTATDRGTGQIYRLNPAQAADRIAFLNRDINVNPVKDPKRFGVATARNGETIYLAEFFLN
;
A
#
# COMPACT_ATOMS: atom_id res chain seq x y z
N MET A 1 0.03 63.48 41.72
CA MET A 1 0.25 63.13 40.29
C MET A 1 -1.10 62.95 39.60
N TRP A 2 -1.18 63.41 38.36
CA TRP A 2 -2.35 63.63 37.47
C TRP A 2 -3.49 62.59 37.51
N ARG A 3 -4.76 63.00 37.62
CA ARG A 3 -5.71 63.54 36.59
C ARG A 3 -6.24 62.50 35.58
N MET A 4 -7.57 62.27 35.70
CA MET A 4 -8.62 62.35 34.66
C MET A 4 -8.50 61.51 33.37
N ARG A 5 -9.58 60.80 32.99
CA ARG A 5 -10.71 61.32 32.17
C ARG A 5 -11.78 60.24 31.91
N LYS A 6 -13.02 60.72 31.87
CA LYS A 6 -14.27 60.07 31.41
C LYS A 6 -14.27 59.86 29.88
N PHE A 7 -15.43 59.36 29.41
CA PHE A 7 -15.99 59.25 28.04
C PHE A 7 -15.98 57.80 27.56
N GLY A 8 -17.07 57.20 27.11
CA GLY A 8 -18.39 57.75 26.77
C GLY A 8 -18.95 56.93 25.62
N HIS A 9 -20.25 56.62 25.71
CA HIS A 9 -21.21 56.26 24.66
C HIS A 9 -20.67 56.17 23.21
N SER A 10 -21.10 55.16 22.47
CA SER A 10 -22.27 55.30 21.59
C SER A 10 -22.45 54.10 20.68
N SER A 11 -23.70 53.66 20.63
CA SER A 11 -24.32 52.84 19.59
C SER A 11 -23.89 53.24 18.19
N ARG A 12 -23.69 52.24 17.33
CA ARG A 12 -24.12 52.32 15.93
C ARG A 12 -24.82 51.02 15.54
N LEU A 13 -26.13 51.04 15.76
CA LEU A 13 -27.09 50.39 14.88
C LEU A 13 -26.85 50.90 13.46
N VAL A 14 -26.71 49.99 12.51
CA VAL A 14 -27.09 50.23 11.13
C VAL A 14 -28.03 49.09 10.75
N ALA A 15 -29.32 49.41 10.73
CA ALA A 15 -30.34 48.66 10.03
C ALA A 15 -30.56 49.34 8.68
N LEU A 16 -30.62 48.55 7.59
CA LEU A 16 -31.28 48.90 6.34
C LEU A 16 -31.56 47.56 5.63
N VAL A 17 -32.76 46.97 5.66
CA VAL A 17 -34.03 47.36 5.02
C VAL A 17 -34.01 47.21 3.48
N CYS A 18 -34.85 46.27 3.02
CA CYS A 18 -35.50 46.12 1.70
C CYS A 18 -34.58 45.85 0.48
N ALA A 19 -34.97 45.08 -0.54
CA ALA A 19 -36.27 44.60 -0.99
C ALA A 19 -36.11 43.28 -1.76
N SER A 20 -37.05 42.37 -1.59
CA SER A 20 -37.27 41.24 -2.50
C SER A 20 -38.14 41.70 -3.67
N THR A 21 -37.51 41.96 -4.82
CA THR A 21 -38.21 42.08 -6.10
C THR A 21 -38.07 40.77 -6.87
N LEU A 22 -39.18 40.06 -7.03
CA LEU A 22 -39.36 39.01 -8.02
C LEU A 22 -39.38 39.66 -9.41
N ALA A 23 -38.40 39.34 -10.24
CA ALA A 23 -38.47 39.52 -11.68
C ALA A 23 -38.14 38.17 -12.34
N ALA A 24 -39.16 37.58 -12.95
CA ALA A 24 -39.00 36.49 -13.90
C ALA A 24 -38.40 37.04 -15.19
N GLY A 25 -37.33 36.43 -15.68
CA GLY A 25 -36.68 36.81 -16.93
C GLY A 25 -35.50 35.89 -17.18
N ALA A 26 -35.60 35.09 -18.23
CA ALA A 26 -34.57 34.18 -18.70
C ALA A 26 -33.21 34.89 -18.87
N LEU A 27 -32.14 34.15 -18.61
CA LEU A 27 -30.95 33.96 -19.46
C LEU A 27 -29.80 33.43 -18.57
N VAL A 28 -29.24 32.31 -19.02
CA VAL A 28 -28.05 31.65 -18.46
C VAL A 28 -26.90 32.65 -18.35
N PRO A 29 -26.08 32.59 -17.28
CA PRO A 29 -24.66 32.77 -17.52
C PRO A 29 -23.74 31.82 -16.74
N ALA A 30 -22.68 31.46 -17.45
CA ALA A 30 -21.31 31.27 -16.99
C ALA A 30 -21.03 30.09 -16.03
N THR A 31 -20.51 29.04 -16.66
CA THR A 31 -19.53 28.10 -16.11
C THR A 31 -18.55 28.76 -15.14
N ALA A 32 -18.70 28.49 -13.84
CA ALA A 32 -17.63 28.61 -12.87
C ALA A 32 -16.74 27.38 -13.00
N SER A 33 -15.64 27.50 -13.74
CA SER A 33 -14.57 26.51 -13.74
C SER A 33 -13.96 26.46 -12.34
N ALA A 34 -14.39 25.50 -11.51
CA ALA A 34 -13.69 25.19 -10.27
C ALA A 34 -12.31 24.64 -10.63
N GLN A 35 -11.29 25.51 -10.59
CA GLN A 35 -9.90 25.09 -10.72
C GLN A 35 -9.58 24.20 -9.51
N VAL A 36 -9.46 22.90 -9.74
CA VAL A 36 -8.92 21.95 -8.76
C VAL A 36 -7.44 22.29 -8.61
N GLN A 37 -7.13 23.08 -7.59
CA GLN A 37 -5.76 23.41 -7.23
C GLN A 37 -5.18 22.18 -6.53
N ILE A 38 -4.41 21.39 -7.27
CA ILE A 38 -3.75 20.18 -6.76
C ILE A 38 -2.65 20.66 -5.79
N PRO A 39 -2.71 20.32 -4.49
CA PRO A 39 -1.66 20.70 -3.55
C PRO A 39 -0.34 20.06 -3.96
N THR A 40 0.74 20.83 -3.89
CA THR A 40 2.08 20.35 -4.26
C THR A 40 2.61 19.38 -3.20
N SER A 41 3.48 18.46 -3.61
CA SER A 41 4.00 17.35 -2.80
C SER A 41 4.61 17.76 -1.45
N SER A 42 5.04 19.02 -1.32
CA SER A 42 5.61 19.57 -0.08
C SER A 42 4.56 19.81 1.02
N GLU A 43 3.28 20.04 0.68
CA GLU A 43 2.21 20.25 1.68
C GLU A 43 1.63 18.94 2.22
N LEU A 44 1.74 17.84 1.46
CA LEU A 44 1.27 16.52 1.86
C LEU A 44 2.18 15.86 2.91
N SER A 45 3.48 16.14 2.88
CA SER A 45 4.46 15.57 3.81
C SER A 45 4.29 16.08 5.26
N SER A 46 3.70 17.26 5.47
CA SER A 46 3.47 17.82 6.82
C SER A 46 2.15 17.39 7.46
N ARG A 47 1.36 16.53 6.79
CA ARG A 47 0.03 16.09 7.23
C ARG A 47 -0.05 14.59 7.56
N ALA A 48 1.08 13.94 7.82
CA ALA A 48 1.17 12.53 8.19
C ALA A 48 0.69 12.26 9.64
N ASN A 49 -0.54 12.64 9.98
CA ASN A 49 -1.32 12.05 11.06
C ASN A 49 -2.82 12.38 10.85
N ILE A 50 -3.42 11.84 9.79
CA ILE A 50 -4.87 11.88 9.60
C ILE A 50 -5.41 10.46 9.78
N GLN A 51 -6.14 10.25 10.87
CA GLN A 51 -7.02 9.11 11.04
C GLN A 51 -8.32 9.43 10.27
N LEU A 52 -8.48 8.85 9.07
CA LEU A 52 -9.68 9.07 8.27
C LEU A 52 -10.84 8.19 8.78
N PRO A 53 -12.06 8.73 8.96
CA PRO A 53 -13.25 7.94 9.25
C PRO A 53 -13.67 7.09 8.04
N ASP A 54 -14.33 5.96 8.29
CA ASP A 54 -14.89 5.05 7.29
C ASP A 54 -15.90 5.80 6.39
N ILE A 55 -15.66 5.81 5.08
CA ILE A 55 -16.55 6.48 4.10
C ILE A 55 -17.39 5.40 3.42
N GLN A 56 -18.65 5.28 3.81
CA GLN A 56 -19.64 4.49 3.08
C GLN A 56 -20.07 5.24 1.81
N VAL A 57 -19.89 4.59 0.66
CA VAL A 57 -20.34 5.15 -0.63
C VAL A 57 -21.88 5.19 -0.65
N PRO A 58 -22.51 6.35 -0.88
CA PRO A 58 -23.95 6.44 -1.02
C PRO A 58 -24.46 5.57 -2.19
N GLN A 59 -25.48 4.74 -1.94
CA GLN A 59 -26.04 3.78 -2.91
C GLN A 59 -26.41 4.41 -4.27
N GLN A 60 -26.80 5.69 -4.28
CA GLN A 60 -27.13 6.42 -5.52
C GLN A 60 -25.98 6.49 -6.53
N ILE A 61 -24.72 6.45 -6.08
CA ILE A 61 -23.54 6.43 -6.95
C ILE A 61 -23.35 5.04 -7.57
N VAL A 62 -23.63 3.98 -6.79
CA VAL A 62 -23.54 2.58 -7.23
C VAL A 62 -24.57 2.30 -8.34
N ASP A 63 -25.81 2.77 -8.15
CA ASP A 63 -26.89 2.58 -9.13
C ASP A 63 -26.65 3.36 -10.44
N SER A 64 -25.98 4.52 -10.35
CA SER A 64 -25.64 5.34 -11.51
C SER A 64 -24.47 4.76 -12.31
N ALA A 65 -23.49 4.17 -11.64
CA ALA A 65 -22.35 3.49 -12.27
C ALA A 65 -22.78 2.21 -13.00
N ALA A 66 -23.74 1.45 -12.44
CA ALA A 66 -24.29 0.26 -13.07
C ALA A 66 -25.00 0.55 -14.40
N ARG A 67 -25.63 1.73 -14.57
CA ARG A 67 -26.29 2.15 -15.81
C ARG A 67 -25.33 2.41 -16.99
N VAL A 68 -24.06 2.69 -16.70
CA VAL A 68 -23.00 2.92 -17.71
C VAL A 68 -22.02 1.74 -17.81
N GLY A 69 -22.37 0.58 -17.22
CA GLY A 69 -21.55 -0.63 -17.30
C GLY A 69 -20.31 -0.62 -16.39
N ILE A 70 -20.21 0.30 -15.43
CA ILE A 70 -19.12 0.35 -14.45
C ILE A 70 -19.56 -0.45 -13.21
N HIS A 71 -18.94 -1.61 -13.00
CA HIS A 71 -19.20 -2.45 -11.84
C HIS A 71 -18.45 -1.89 -10.62
N VAL A 72 -19.19 -1.28 -9.69
CA VAL A 72 -18.64 -0.81 -8.42
C VAL A 72 -18.84 -1.93 -7.38
N PRO A 73 -17.77 -2.52 -6.82
CA PRO A 73 -17.92 -3.52 -5.78
C PRO A 73 -18.60 -2.90 -4.56
N GLY A 74 -19.64 -3.56 -4.04
CA GLY A 74 -20.45 -3.08 -2.90
C GLY A 74 -19.68 -2.95 -1.57
N ARG A 75 -18.41 -3.35 -1.55
CA ARG A 75 -17.47 -3.14 -0.46
C ARG A 75 -16.11 -2.78 -1.05
N ILE A 76 -15.60 -1.61 -0.71
CA ILE A 76 -14.18 -1.27 -0.88
C ILE A 76 -13.49 -1.83 0.37
N GLU A 77 -12.71 -2.90 0.26
CA GLU A 77 -11.78 -3.27 1.33
C GLU A 77 -10.71 -2.18 1.42
N LEU A 78 -10.87 -1.28 2.39
CA LEU A 78 -9.98 -0.15 2.66
C LEU A 78 -8.71 -0.56 3.43
N THR A 79 -8.46 -1.85 3.62
CA THR A 79 -7.13 -2.33 4.02
C THR A 79 -6.34 -2.62 2.76
N PRO A 80 -5.52 -1.68 2.25
CA PRO A 80 -4.56 -2.03 1.23
C PRO A 80 -3.71 -3.17 1.81
N LYS A 81 -3.66 -4.31 1.12
CA LYS A 81 -2.50 -5.19 1.23
C LYS A 81 -1.30 -4.25 1.04
N PRO A 82 -0.43 -4.05 2.05
CA PRO A 82 0.65 -3.09 1.90
C PRO A 82 1.38 -3.43 0.62
N ALA A 83 1.41 -2.48 -0.31
CA ALA A 83 2.14 -2.67 -1.55
C ALA A 83 3.57 -3.05 -1.15
N LEU A 84 4.08 -4.14 -1.72
CA LEU A 84 5.45 -4.56 -1.48
C LEU A 84 6.36 -3.35 -1.70
N SER A 85 7.24 -3.05 -0.75
CA SER A 85 8.24 -2.02 -0.99
C SER A 85 9.06 -2.36 -2.23
N ALA A 86 9.65 -1.36 -2.89
CA ALA A 86 10.49 -1.60 -4.06
C ALA A 86 11.58 -2.66 -3.78
N ALA A 87 12.15 -2.65 -2.57
CA ALA A 87 13.11 -3.65 -2.11
C ALA A 87 12.53 -5.07 -2.01
N GLU A 88 11.29 -5.23 -1.53
CA GLU A 88 10.62 -6.54 -1.47
C GLU A 88 10.33 -7.11 -2.87
N GLN A 89 9.90 -6.23 -3.79
CA GLN A 89 9.66 -6.61 -5.18
C GLN A 89 10.97 -7.01 -5.87
N GLU A 90 12.02 -6.18 -5.74
CA GLU A 90 13.32 -6.43 -6.33
C GLU A 90 13.96 -7.70 -5.75
N LEU A 91 13.86 -7.92 -4.43
CA LEU A 91 14.35 -9.12 -3.79
C LEU A 91 13.64 -10.38 -4.32
N THR A 92 12.31 -10.31 -4.48
CA THR A 92 11.53 -11.42 -5.04
C THR A 92 11.98 -11.70 -6.48
N VAL A 93 12.03 -10.69 -7.34
CA VAL A 93 12.42 -10.81 -8.76
C VAL A 93 13.86 -11.33 -8.90
N ALA A 94 14.80 -10.80 -8.13
CA ALA A 94 16.21 -11.23 -8.18
C ALA A 94 16.37 -12.69 -7.75
N THR A 95 15.65 -13.10 -6.71
CA THR A 95 15.67 -14.49 -6.21
C THR A 95 15.05 -15.44 -7.25
N GLU A 96 13.89 -15.09 -7.79
CA GLU A 96 13.25 -15.88 -8.85
C GLU A 96 14.15 -16.02 -10.09
N LYS A 97 14.79 -14.93 -10.52
CA LYS A 97 15.72 -14.93 -11.65
C LYS A 97 16.90 -15.87 -11.40
N GLN A 98 17.44 -15.86 -10.19
CA GLN A 98 18.52 -16.76 -9.81
C GLN A 98 18.08 -18.22 -9.86
N LEU A 99 16.93 -18.57 -9.27
CA LEU A 99 16.42 -19.94 -9.28
C LEU A 99 16.13 -20.45 -10.70
N VAL A 100 15.62 -19.58 -11.58
CA VAL A 100 15.46 -19.93 -13.01
C VAL A 100 16.81 -20.15 -13.69
N ARG A 101 17.83 -19.33 -13.38
CA ARG A 101 19.19 -19.50 -13.91
C ARG A 101 19.84 -20.80 -13.44
N GLU A 102 19.52 -21.22 -12.21
CA GLU A 102 19.89 -22.51 -11.64
C GLU A 102 19.13 -23.69 -12.31
N GLY A 103 18.11 -23.42 -13.11
CA GLY A 103 17.34 -24.41 -13.86
C GLY A 103 15.97 -24.75 -13.26
N HIS A 104 15.64 -24.22 -12.08
CA HIS A 104 14.34 -24.43 -11.45
C HIS A 104 13.19 -23.80 -12.25
N ARG A 105 11.96 -24.29 -12.02
CA ARG A 105 10.75 -23.79 -12.72
C ARG A 105 9.77 -23.17 -11.76
N LYS A 106 9.27 -21.97 -12.08
CA LYS A 106 8.20 -21.34 -11.30
C LYS A 106 6.94 -22.20 -11.31
N ASP A 107 6.26 -22.26 -10.18
CA ASP A 107 5.03 -23.01 -10.01
C ASP A 107 4.04 -22.28 -9.12
N ALA A 108 2.76 -22.26 -9.53
CA ALA A 108 1.72 -21.50 -8.85
C ALA A 108 1.38 -22.08 -7.46
N GLU A 109 1.42 -23.40 -7.28
CA GLU A 109 1.19 -24.04 -5.98
C GLU A 109 2.34 -23.69 -5.03
N ALA A 110 3.58 -23.84 -5.50
CA ALA A 110 4.76 -23.48 -4.71
C ALA A 110 4.75 -21.98 -4.33
N GLN A 111 4.30 -21.11 -5.24
CA GLN A 111 4.16 -19.67 -4.99
C GLN A 111 3.17 -19.36 -3.87
N VAL A 112 2.02 -20.04 -3.85
CA VAL A 112 1.02 -19.87 -2.78
C VAL A 112 1.60 -20.32 -1.43
N ILE A 113 2.30 -21.45 -1.40
CA ILE A 113 2.91 -21.96 -0.16
C ILE A 113 4.02 -21.01 0.33
N ALA A 114 4.88 -20.51 -0.56
CA ALA A 114 5.89 -19.52 -0.21
C ALA A 114 5.26 -18.26 0.39
N ALA A 115 4.15 -17.76 -0.19
CA ALA A 115 3.42 -16.61 0.35
C ALA A 115 2.83 -16.87 1.74
N GLN A 116 2.30 -18.08 1.98
CA GLN A 116 1.82 -18.49 3.31
C GLN A 116 2.97 -18.50 4.32
N TRP A 117 4.13 -19.06 3.95
CA TRP A 117 5.31 -19.12 4.80
C TRP A 117 5.86 -17.73 5.14
N ALA A 118 5.97 -16.84 4.16
CA ALA A 118 6.38 -15.45 4.40
C ALA A 118 5.42 -14.74 5.37
N ALA A 119 4.11 -14.92 5.18
CA ALA A 119 3.10 -14.35 6.07
C ALA A 119 3.15 -14.94 7.50
N GLN A 120 3.36 -16.25 7.65
CA GLN A 120 3.58 -16.90 8.95
C GLN A 120 4.78 -16.29 9.67
N ALA A 121 5.89 -16.10 8.96
CA ALA A 121 7.08 -15.49 9.55
C ALA A 121 6.84 -14.04 9.97
N ALA A 122 6.13 -13.25 9.16
CA ALA A 122 5.73 -11.90 9.52
C ALA A 122 4.83 -11.86 10.78
N ARG A 123 4.01 -12.89 11.01
CA ARG A 123 3.20 -13.07 12.22
C ARG A 123 3.96 -13.66 13.42
N GLY A 124 5.23 -14.04 13.26
CA GLY A 124 6.03 -14.68 14.32
C GLY A 124 5.71 -16.15 14.55
N GLU A 125 5.02 -16.80 13.62
CA GLU A 125 4.61 -18.22 13.70
C GLU A 125 5.67 -19.18 13.13
N ALA A 126 6.63 -18.66 12.35
CA ALA A 126 7.73 -19.46 11.81
C ALA A 126 8.85 -19.66 12.84
N THR A 127 9.46 -20.84 12.84
CA THR A 127 10.61 -21.14 13.71
C THR A 127 11.90 -20.78 13.01
N PHE A 128 12.81 -20.11 13.71
CA PHE A 128 14.11 -19.65 13.18
C PHE A 128 15.29 -20.21 13.97
N VAL A 129 16.35 -20.56 13.25
CA VAL A 129 17.70 -20.79 13.78
C VAL A 129 18.60 -19.72 13.16
N GLY A 130 19.03 -18.74 13.98
CA GLY A 130 19.67 -17.53 13.45
C GLY A 130 18.70 -16.72 12.58
N ASN A 131 19.09 -16.44 11.33
CA ASN A 131 18.27 -15.68 10.35
C ASN A 131 17.58 -16.57 9.31
N VAL A 132 17.63 -17.89 9.47
CA VAL A 132 16.99 -18.83 8.56
C VAL A 132 15.96 -19.65 9.34
N GLY A 133 14.76 -19.70 8.82
CA GLY A 133 13.63 -20.40 9.40
C GLY A 133 12.93 -21.30 8.41
N ARG A 134 11.85 -21.93 8.88
CA ARG A 134 10.96 -22.75 8.07
C ARG A 134 9.51 -22.41 8.39
N GLY A 135 8.65 -22.55 7.37
CA GLY A 135 7.22 -22.51 7.59
C GLY A 135 6.76 -23.77 8.32
N THR A 136 5.57 -23.69 8.90
CA THR A 136 4.98 -24.77 9.71
C THR A 136 3.92 -25.56 8.95
N THR A 137 3.59 -25.14 7.72
CA THR A 137 2.57 -25.77 6.86
C THR A 137 3.19 -26.37 5.60
N ALA A 138 2.47 -27.29 4.95
CA ALA A 138 2.85 -27.91 3.66
C ALA A 138 4.25 -28.57 3.67
N THR A 139 4.70 -29.06 4.83
CA THR A 139 6.00 -29.70 5.03
C THR A 139 6.12 -31.08 4.37
N ASP A 140 4.99 -31.69 4.02
CA ASP A 140 4.86 -32.94 3.26
C ASP A 140 4.91 -32.71 1.73
N ARG A 141 4.57 -31.51 1.28
CA ARG A 141 4.48 -31.14 -0.14
C ARG A 141 5.83 -30.78 -0.75
N GLY A 142 6.80 -30.39 0.08
CA GLY A 142 8.06 -29.85 -0.39
C GLY A 142 8.98 -29.38 0.72
N THR A 143 10.05 -28.71 0.31
CA THR A 143 11.08 -28.18 1.20
C THR A 143 11.37 -26.74 0.86
N GLY A 144 11.75 -25.94 1.84
CA GLY A 144 12.04 -24.53 1.63
C GLY A 144 12.68 -23.90 2.83
N GLN A 145 12.98 -22.61 2.72
CA GLN A 145 13.58 -21.80 3.77
C GLN A 145 12.90 -20.43 3.82
N ILE A 146 12.93 -19.80 5.00
CA ILE A 146 12.53 -18.41 5.19
C ILE A 146 13.72 -17.63 5.70
N TYR A 147 14.15 -16.58 4.99
CA TYR A 147 15.21 -15.68 5.42
C TYR A 147 14.61 -14.47 6.12
N ARG A 148 15.12 -14.18 7.32
CA ARG A 148 14.83 -12.95 8.05
C ARG A 148 15.93 -11.93 7.76
N LEU A 149 15.55 -10.83 7.11
CA LEU A 149 16.48 -9.82 6.59
C LEU A 149 16.10 -8.44 7.15
N ASN A 150 17.10 -7.69 7.61
CA ASN A 150 16.95 -6.24 7.75
C ASN A 150 17.14 -5.55 6.37
N PRO A 151 16.87 -4.24 6.24
CA PRO A 151 16.97 -3.54 4.96
C PRO A 151 18.36 -3.62 4.31
N ALA A 152 19.44 -3.52 5.09
CA ALA A 152 20.81 -3.62 4.57
C ALA A 152 21.11 -5.03 4.03
N GLN A 153 20.69 -6.07 4.77
CA GLN A 153 20.85 -7.47 4.34
C GLN A 153 20.04 -7.80 3.08
N ALA A 154 18.84 -7.21 2.94
CA ALA A 154 18.05 -7.34 1.72
C ALA A 154 18.78 -6.70 0.52
N ALA A 155 19.32 -5.50 0.69
CA ALA A 155 20.11 -4.82 -0.33
C ALA A 155 21.38 -5.61 -0.71
N ASP A 156 22.12 -6.12 0.27
CA ASP A 156 23.31 -6.95 0.04
C ASP A 156 22.96 -8.24 -0.73
N ARG A 157 21.83 -8.86 -0.40
CA ARG A 157 21.35 -10.06 -1.09
C ARG A 157 20.94 -9.74 -2.53
N ILE A 158 20.21 -8.66 -2.77
CA ILE A 158 19.87 -8.19 -4.12
C ILE A 158 21.15 -7.96 -4.93
N ALA A 159 22.11 -7.23 -4.37
CA ALA A 159 23.40 -6.95 -5.02
C ALA A 159 24.19 -8.23 -5.30
N PHE A 160 24.08 -9.27 -4.45
CA PHE A 160 24.65 -10.59 -4.69
C PHE A 160 23.97 -11.32 -5.85
N LEU A 161 22.63 -11.37 -5.86
CA LEU A 161 21.83 -12.09 -6.86
C LEU A 161 21.91 -11.45 -8.26
N ASN A 162 22.15 -10.14 -8.32
CA ASN A 162 22.28 -9.41 -9.58
C ASN A 162 23.67 -9.52 -10.22
N ARG A 163 24.66 -10.15 -9.56
CA ARG A 163 25.98 -10.37 -10.16
C ARG A 163 25.85 -11.33 -11.33
N ASP A 164 26.58 -11.05 -12.40
CA ASP A 164 26.64 -11.95 -13.54
C ASP A 164 27.71 -13.02 -13.29
N ILE A 165 27.33 -14.01 -12.48
CA ILE A 165 28.12 -15.19 -12.21
C ILE A 165 27.61 -16.35 -13.06
N ASN A 166 28.52 -17.16 -13.58
CA ASN A 166 28.13 -18.39 -14.26
C ASN A 166 27.56 -19.36 -13.22
N VAL A 167 26.30 -19.74 -13.38
CA VAL A 167 25.61 -20.63 -12.46
C VAL A 167 25.50 -21.99 -13.13
N ASN A 168 26.10 -23.01 -12.52
CA ASN A 168 25.91 -24.37 -12.99
C ASN A 168 24.47 -24.78 -12.70
N PRO A 169 23.71 -25.25 -13.71
CA PRO A 169 22.37 -25.74 -13.47
C PRO A 169 22.35 -26.87 -12.44
N VAL A 170 21.31 -26.91 -11.61
CA VAL A 170 21.11 -28.00 -10.67
C VAL A 170 20.83 -29.31 -11.42
N LYS A 171 21.31 -30.42 -10.87
CA LYS A 171 21.10 -31.75 -11.46
C LYS A 171 19.62 -32.19 -11.43
N ASP A 172 18.86 -31.69 -10.45
CA ASP A 172 17.46 -32.03 -10.25
C ASP A 172 16.61 -30.75 -10.12
N PRO A 173 16.09 -30.21 -11.23
CA PRO A 173 15.30 -29.00 -11.23
C PRO A 173 13.95 -29.15 -10.55
N LYS A 174 13.80 -28.52 -9.39
CA LYS A 174 12.53 -28.44 -8.66
C LYS A 174 11.58 -27.35 -9.18
N ARG A 175 10.30 -27.54 -8.91
CA ARG A 175 9.25 -26.52 -9.05
C ARG A 175 9.25 -25.62 -7.82
N PHE A 176 9.26 -24.30 -7.99
CA PHE A 176 9.50 -23.37 -6.89
C PHE A 176 8.53 -22.19 -6.86
N GLY A 177 8.45 -21.57 -5.68
CA GLY A 177 7.79 -20.29 -5.43
C GLY A 177 8.62 -19.41 -4.49
N VAL A 178 8.52 -18.10 -4.66
CA VAL A 178 9.23 -17.11 -3.86
C VAL A 178 8.28 -16.00 -3.45
N ALA A 179 8.22 -15.68 -2.16
CA ALA A 179 7.39 -14.59 -1.68
C ALA A 179 8.07 -13.81 -0.57
N THR A 180 7.66 -12.56 -0.41
CA THR A 180 8.10 -11.69 0.67
C THR A 180 6.92 -11.23 1.52
N ALA A 181 7.20 -10.98 2.80
CA ALA A 181 6.31 -10.29 3.73
C ALA A 181 7.15 -9.47 4.70
N ARG A 182 6.52 -8.49 5.38
CA ARG A 182 7.22 -7.62 6.33
C ARG A 182 6.54 -7.55 7.69
N ASN A 183 7.34 -7.35 8.72
CA ASN A 183 6.89 -6.90 10.03
C ASN A 183 7.87 -5.83 10.55
N GLY A 184 7.39 -4.61 10.74
CA GLY A 184 8.25 -3.45 10.98
C GLY A 184 9.23 -3.23 9.83
N GLU A 185 10.53 -3.19 10.15
CA GLU A 185 11.64 -3.09 9.18
C GLU A 185 12.17 -4.45 8.71
N THR A 186 11.70 -5.54 9.31
CA THR A 186 12.16 -6.88 8.97
C THR A 186 11.42 -7.40 7.75
N ILE A 187 12.17 -7.86 6.74
CA ILE A 187 11.70 -8.51 5.53
C ILE A 187 11.89 -10.02 5.68
N TYR A 188 10.84 -10.78 5.43
CA TYR A 188 10.85 -12.24 5.41
C TYR A 188 10.74 -12.71 3.96
N LEU A 189 11.81 -13.29 3.43
CA LEU A 189 11.85 -13.91 2.11
C LEU A 189 11.65 -15.41 2.26
N ALA A 190 10.56 -15.96 1.75
CA ALA A 190 10.31 -17.38 1.71
C ALA A 190 10.60 -17.94 0.31
N GLU A 191 11.37 -19.03 0.27
CA GLU A 191 11.62 -19.87 -0.91
C GLU A 191 11.03 -21.25 -0.62
N PHE A 192 10.20 -21.78 -1.51
CA PHE A 192 9.61 -23.11 -1.38
C PHE A 192 9.77 -23.92 -2.66
N PHE A 193 10.11 -25.19 -2.53
CA PHE A 193 10.33 -26.13 -3.62
C PHE A 193 9.48 -27.38 -3.41
N LEU A 194 8.63 -27.71 -4.39
CA LEU A 194 7.83 -28.93 -4.37
C LEU A 194 8.72 -30.17 -4.53
N ASN A 195 8.26 -31.28 -3.95
CA ASN A 195 8.85 -32.61 -4.16
C ASN A 195 8.62 -33.13 -5.58
#